data_AF-A0A943LRD6-F1
#
_entry.id   AF-A0A943LRD6-F1
#
_cell.length_a   1.000
_cell.length_b   1.000
_cell.length_c   1.000
_cell.angle_alpha   90.00
_cell.angle_beta   90.00
_cell.angle_gamma   90.00
#
_symmetry.space_group_name_H-M   'P 1'
#
loop_
_entity.id
_entity.type
_entity.pdbx_description
1 polymer ?
#
loop_
_entity_poly.entity_id
_entity_poly.type
_entity_poly.pdbx_seq_one_letter_code
_entity_poly.pdbx_strand_id
1 'polypeptide(L)'
;ADGDLAGAVSNAGGLGIIGGGNAPKEVVKANIDRVKQITDKPFGVNIMLLSPFVDDIVDLVIEEGVKVVTTGAGNPGKYMERFHEAGITVIPVVPSVALAKRMEKLGADAVVAEGMEAGGHIGKLTTMALVRQVADAVSIPVVGAGGVADGRGMAAVLMLGAEAVQVGTRFAVAKESNAHQNFKDKILKAKDIDTVISASVVGHPVRAIKNKLATEYNQAEKDFLAGKKTQEEIEELGAGALRNAVVDGDVEYGSVMAGQIAGLVRKEETCAEILEDLYTGAAKVIKEEAARWADVNV
;
A
#
# COMPACT_ATOMS: atom_id res chain seq x y z
N ALA A 1 -2.84 -6.79 -4.29
CA ALA A 1 -2.17 -7.86 -5.05
C ALA A 1 -2.92 -9.16 -4.78
N ASP A 2 -3.10 -9.97 -5.81
CA ASP A 2 -3.57 -11.34 -5.71
C ASP A 2 -2.37 -12.29 -5.52
N GLY A 3 -2.63 -13.60 -5.59
CA GLY A 3 -1.60 -14.62 -5.36
C GLY A 3 -0.48 -14.64 -6.41
N ASP A 4 -0.76 -14.28 -7.66
CA ASP A 4 0.27 -14.22 -8.72
C ASP A 4 1.29 -13.11 -8.44
N LEU A 5 0.81 -11.89 -8.20
CA LEU A 5 1.69 -10.76 -7.93
C LEU A 5 2.43 -10.92 -6.60
N ALA A 6 1.75 -11.35 -5.53
CA ALA A 6 2.40 -11.60 -4.24
C ALA A 6 3.43 -12.73 -4.35
N GLY A 7 3.08 -13.84 -5.00
CA GLY A 7 3.99 -14.97 -5.20
C GLY A 7 5.22 -14.58 -6.00
N ALA A 8 5.07 -13.78 -7.07
CA ALA A 8 6.18 -13.31 -7.88
C ALA A 8 7.15 -12.41 -7.09
N VAL A 9 6.63 -11.46 -6.30
CA VAL A 9 7.46 -10.60 -5.44
C VAL A 9 8.22 -11.43 -4.40
N SER A 10 7.55 -12.35 -3.71
CA SER A 10 8.19 -13.24 -2.74
C SER A 10 9.23 -14.14 -3.40
N ASN A 11 8.93 -14.72 -4.57
CA ASN A 11 9.87 -15.55 -5.33
C ASN A 11 11.14 -14.77 -5.72
N ALA A 12 11.01 -13.50 -6.10
CA ALA A 12 12.12 -12.62 -6.43
C ALA A 12 12.93 -12.12 -5.21
N GLY A 13 12.49 -12.41 -3.98
CA GLY A 13 13.23 -12.10 -2.75
C GLY A 13 12.75 -10.85 -2.01
N GLY A 14 11.68 -10.21 -2.47
CA GLY A 14 10.92 -9.24 -1.67
C GLY A 14 9.93 -9.93 -0.73
N LEU A 15 9.07 -9.15 -0.07
CA LEU A 15 7.92 -9.65 0.67
C LEU A 15 6.64 -9.36 -0.12
N GLY A 16 6.11 -10.37 -0.81
CA GLY A 16 4.80 -10.28 -1.46
C GLY A 16 3.69 -10.26 -0.43
N ILE A 17 2.70 -9.38 -0.61
CA ILE A 17 1.58 -9.22 0.32
C ILE A 17 0.26 -9.34 -0.44
N ILE A 18 -0.53 -10.37 -0.13
CA ILE A 18 -1.90 -10.53 -0.66
C ILE A 18 -2.77 -9.43 -0.04
N GLY A 19 -3.58 -8.75 -0.86
CA GLY A 19 -4.57 -7.79 -0.36
C GLY A 19 -5.89 -8.49 -0.04
N GLY A 20 -6.22 -8.69 1.24
CA GLY A 20 -7.49 -9.31 1.65
C GLY A 20 -8.70 -8.43 1.34
N GLY A 21 -8.58 -7.11 1.48
CA GLY A 21 -9.69 -6.18 1.24
C GLY A 21 -10.94 -6.58 2.02
N ASN A 22 -12.10 -6.52 1.36
CA ASN A 22 -13.38 -7.03 1.87
C ASN A 22 -13.73 -8.39 1.26
N ALA A 23 -12.74 -9.17 0.80
CA ALA A 23 -12.99 -10.48 0.22
C ALA A 23 -13.32 -11.51 1.31
N PRO A 24 -14.22 -12.46 1.04
CA PRO A 24 -14.52 -13.56 1.96
C PRO A 24 -13.38 -14.59 2.02
N LYS A 25 -13.41 -15.46 3.04
CA LYS A 25 -12.34 -16.42 3.40
C LYS A 25 -11.86 -17.25 2.21
N GLU A 26 -12.77 -17.78 1.41
CA GLU A 26 -12.46 -18.64 0.27
C GLU A 26 -11.67 -17.93 -0.84
N VAL A 27 -11.92 -16.64 -1.05
CA VAL A 27 -11.20 -15.84 -2.05
C VAL A 27 -9.78 -15.54 -1.57
N VAL A 28 -9.62 -15.19 -0.29
CA VAL A 28 -8.28 -14.96 0.28
C VAL A 28 -7.49 -16.27 0.33
N LYS A 29 -8.15 -17.39 0.68
CA LYS A 29 -7.53 -18.71 0.69
C LYS A 29 -7.03 -19.12 -0.70
N ALA A 30 -7.81 -18.92 -1.76
CA ALA A 30 -7.37 -19.20 -3.12
C ALA A 30 -6.08 -18.44 -3.49
N ASN A 31 -5.94 -17.19 -3.03
CA ASN A 31 -4.71 -16.42 -3.23
C ASN A 31 -3.53 -16.96 -2.41
N ILE A 32 -3.77 -17.39 -1.16
CA ILE A 32 -2.73 -18.04 -0.33
C ILE A 32 -2.24 -19.33 -1.00
N ASP A 33 -3.18 -20.19 -1.44
CA ASP A 33 -2.87 -21.44 -2.13
C ASP A 33 -2.08 -21.15 -3.42
N ARG A 34 -2.43 -20.08 -4.14
CA ARG A 34 -1.70 -19.66 -5.33
C ARG A 34 -0.27 -19.20 -5.03
N VAL A 35 -0.04 -18.42 -3.98
CA VAL A 35 1.32 -18.03 -3.57
C VAL A 35 2.16 -19.27 -3.23
N LYS A 36 1.59 -20.21 -2.47
CA LYS A 36 2.25 -21.47 -2.08
C LYS A 36 2.60 -22.36 -3.29
N GLN A 37 1.90 -22.23 -4.42
CA GLN A 37 2.26 -22.91 -5.67
C GLN A 37 3.44 -22.24 -6.41
N ILE A 38 3.68 -20.94 -6.17
CA ILE A 38 4.71 -20.15 -6.86
C ILE A 38 6.03 -20.20 -6.09
N THR A 39 6.00 -20.20 -4.76
CA THR A 39 7.20 -20.07 -3.93
C THR A 39 7.02 -20.63 -2.52
N ASP A 40 8.11 -21.14 -1.95
CA ASP A 40 8.22 -21.51 -0.53
C ASP A 40 8.73 -20.35 0.35
N LYS A 41 9.04 -19.19 -0.24
CA LYS A 41 9.54 -18.01 0.48
C LYS A 41 8.42 -17.31 1.27
N PRO A 42 8.77 -16.57 2.34
CA PRO A 42 7.78 -15.82 3.12
C PRO A 42 6.94 -14.86 2.27
N PHE A 43 5.66 -14.77 2.60
CA PHE A 43 4.72 -13.79 2.08
C PHE A 43 3.82 -13.30 3.23
N GLY A 44 3.13 -12.20 3.00
CA GLY A 44 2.18 -11.65 3.95
C GLY A 44 0.74 -11.56 3.42
N VAL A 45 -0.17 -11.25 4.34
CA VAL A 45 -1.57 -10.93 4.03
C VAL A 45 -1.92 -9.59 4.67
N ASN A 46 -2.45 -8.66 3.87
CA ASN A 46 -3.02 -7.41 4.36
C ASN A 46 -4.48 -7.60 4.73
N ILE A 47 -4.84 -7.30 5.98
CA ILE A 47 -6.19 -7.42 6.51
C ILE A 47 -6.80 -6.03 6.69
N MET A 48 -7.96 -5.80 6.08
CA MET A 48 -8.80 -4.64 6.36
C MET A 48 -9.64 -4.93 7.59
N LEU A 49 -9.35 -4.28 8.72
CA LEU A 49 -9.98 -4.63 10.00
C LEU A 49 -11.43 -4.18 10.12
N LEU A 50 -11.91 -3.37 9.18
CA LEU A 50 -13.31 -2.97 9.03
C LEU A 50 -14.10 -3.88 8.06
N SER A 51 -13.46 -4.90 7.50
CA SER A 51 -14.12 -5.88 6.64
C SER A 51 -15.20 -6.64 7.43
N PRO A 52 -16.37 -6.94 6.83
CA PRO A 52 -17.37 -7.79 7.46
C PRO A 52 -16.87 -9.23 7.68
N PHE A 53 -15.77 -9.64 7.02
CA PHE A 53 -15.17 -10.97 7.10
C PHE A 53 -13.89 -11.01 7.96
N VAL A 54 -13.60 -9.94 8.72
CA VAL A 54 -12.30 -9.78 9.40
C VAL A 54 -11.93 -10.97 10.30
N ASP A 55 -12.87 -11.50 11.08
CA ASP A 55 -12.59 -12.61 11.98
C ASP A 55 -12.27 -13.90 11.21
N ASP A 56 -12.97 -14.17 10.10
CA ASP A 56 -12.69 -15.32 9.23
C ASP A 56 -11.32 -15.23 8.56
N ILE A 57 -10.88 -14.02 8.18
CA ILE A 57 -9.56 -13.80 7.58
C ILE A 57 -8.46 -13.94 8.64
N VAL A 58 -8.70 -13.51 9.87
CA VAL A 58 -7.77 -13.72 11.00
C VAL A 58 -7.58 -15.21 11.26
N ASP A 59 -8.67 -15.98 11.30
CA ASP A 59 -8.60 -17.42 11.48
C ASP A 59 -7.86 -18.07 10.31
N LEU A 60 -8.14 -17.66 9.07
CA LEU A 60 -7.47 -18.17 7.88
C LEU A 60 -5.94 -17.98 7.91
N VAL A 61 -5.45 -16.79 8.25
CA VAL A 61 -3.99 -16.54 8.22
C VAL A 61 -3.25 -17.35 9.28
N ILE A 62 -3.90 -17.63 10.41
CA ILE A 62 -3.40 -18.52 11.46
C ILE A 62 -3.43 -19.98 10.99
N GLU A 63 -4.56 -20.46 10.46
CA GLU A 63 -4.72 -21.81 9.92
C GLU A 63 -3.68 -22.13 8.83
N GLU A 64 -3.43 -21.17 7.95
CA GLU A 64 -2.53 -21.34 6.81
C GLU A 64 -1.05 -21.10 7.14
N GLY A 65 -0.74 -20.68 8.38
CA GLY A 65 0.62 -20.43 8.85
C GLY A 65 1.33 -19.28 8.14
N VAL A 66 0.59 -18.24 7.76
CA VAL A 66 1.12 -17.03 7.10
C VAL A 66 2.16 -16.36 8.01
N LYS A 67 3.27 -15.90 7.43
CA LYS A 67 4.39 -15.37 8.22
C LYS A 67 4.21 -13.92 8.67
N VAL A 68 3.57 -13.11 7.83
CA VAL A 68 3.42 -11.67 8.09
C VAL A 68 1.98 -11.24 7.88
N VAL A 69 1.43 -10.49 8.82
CA VAL A 69 0.16 -9.78 8.66
C VAL A 69 0.42 -8.28 8.67
N THR A 70 -0.05 -7.60 7.63
CA THR A 70 -0.16 -6.13 7.67
C THR A 70 -1.62 -5.76 7.93
N THR A 71 -1.88 -4.65 8.59
CA THR A 71 -3.25 -4.20 8.87
C THR A 71 -3.48 -2.78 8.37
N GLY A 72 -4.57 -2.60 7.61
CA GLY A 72 -5.02 -1.30 7.12
C GLY A 72 -5.92 -0.59 8.12
N ALA A 73 -7.05 -0.03 7.65
CA ALA A 73 -7.98 0.70 8.49
C ALA A 73 -8.51 -0.15 9.67
N GLY A 74 -8.48 0.42 10.88
CA GLY A 74 -9.00 -0.15 12.12
C GLY A 74 -7.95 -0.25 13.24
N ASN A 75 -8.21 -1.09 14.25
CA ASN A 75 -7.29 -1.31 15.38
C ASN A 75 -7.01 -2.81 15.57
N PRO A 76 -5.77 -3.28 15.39
CA PRO A 76 -5.43 -4.70 15.48
C PRO A 76 -5.37 -5.23 16.91
N GLY A 77 -5.53 -4.38 17.94
CA GLY A 77 -5.29 -4.75 19.34
C GLY A 77 -6.05 -5.98 19.84
N LYS A 78 -7.25 -6.27 19.32
CA LYS A 78 -8.02 -7.47 19.72
C LYS A 78 -7.47 -8.78 19.13
N TYR A 79 -6.55 -8.72 18.17
CA TYR A 79 -5.97 -9.88 17.49
C TYR A 79 -4.50 -10.09 17.79
N MET A 80 -3.82 -9.13 18.42
CA MET A 80 -2.37 -9.13 18.55
C MET A 80 -1.84 -10.38 19.27
N GLU A 81 -2.44 -10.71 20.42
CA GLU A 81 -2.07 -11.91 21.19
C GLU A 81 -2.23 -13.19 20.37
N ARG A 82 -3.38 -13.35 19.67
CA ARG A 82 -3.63 -14.52 18.80
C ARG A 82 -2.60 -14.63 17.66
N PHE A 83 -2.21 -13.51 17.06
CA PHE A 83 -1.19 -13.51 16.01
C PHE A 83 0.18 -13.92 16.56
N HIS A 84 0.59 -13.38 17.70
CA HIS A 84 1.88 -13.71 18.32
C HIS A 84 1.93 -15.16 18.84
N GLU A 85 0.86 -15.67 19.42
CA GLU A 85 0.75 -17.10 19.80
C GLU A 85 0.90 -18.03 18.59
N ALA A 86 0.41 -17.61 17.42
CA ALA A 86 0.58 -18.32 16.16
C ALA A 86 1.95 -18.09 15.49
N GLY A 87 2.83 -17.26 16.08
CA GLY A 87 4.15 -16.93 15.53
C GLY A 87 4.11 -16.03 14.30
N ILE A 88 3.06 -15.22 14.14
CA ILE A 88 2.87 -14.29 13.03
C ILE A 88 3.47 -12.93 13.39
N THR A 89 4.29 -12.37 12.49
CA THR A 89 4.79 -11.00 12.57
C THR A 89 3.68 -10.02 12.16
N VAL A 90 3.38 -9.03 12.99
CA VAL A 90 2.29 -8.06 12.76
C VAL A 90 2.85 -6.66 12.50
N ILE A 91 2.53 -6.10 11.34
CA ILE A 91 3.04 -4.82 10.85
C ILE A 91 1.88 -3.88 10.46
N PRO A 92 1.31 -3.10 11.39
CA PRO A 92 0.20 -2.18 11.11
C PRO A 92 0.64 -0.98 10.26
N VAL A 93 -0.26 -0.49 9.41
CA VAL A 93 -0.10 0.80 8.71
C VAL A 93 -0.55 1.94 9.63
N VAL A 94 0.28 2.97 9.79
CA VAL A 94 0.05 4.08 10.72
C VAL A 94 0.16 5.46 10.02
N PRO A 95 -0.80 6.37 10.24
CA PRO A 95 -0.78 7.71 9.64
C PRO A 95 -0.23 8.80 10.58
N SER A 96 0.26 8.45 11.77
CA SER A 96 0.78 9.42 12.75
C SER A 96 1.70 8.78 13.79
N VAL A 97 2.53 9.62 14.42
CA VAL A 97 3.41 9.24 15.54
C VAL A 97 2.63 8.66 16.72
N ALA A 98 1.48 9.27 17.06
CA ALA A 98 0.66 8.81 18.19
C ALA A 98 0.14 7.38 17.97
N LEU A 99 -0.25 7.06 16.73
CA LEU A 99 -0.67 5.69 16.38
C LEU A 99 0.51 4.73 16.30
N ALA A 100 1.67 5.15 15.78
CA ALA A 100 2.88 4.32 15.78
C ALA A 100 3.27 3.88 17.21
N LYS A 101 3.37 4.83 18.15
CA LYS A 101 3.63 4.55 19.58
C LYS A 101 2.57 3.64 20.21
N ARG A 102 1.30 3.81 19.82
CA ARG A 102 0.23 2.94 20.28
C ARG A 102 0.42 1.51 19.77
N MET A 103 0.77 1.33 18.49
CA MET A 103 0.99 0.01 17.90
C MET A 103 2.18 -0.70 18.53
N GLU A 104 3.29 0.02 18.75
CA GLU A 104 4.44 -0.49 19.49
C GLU A 104 4.06 -0.94 20.91
N LYS A 105 3.32 -0.12 21.65
CA LYS A 105 2.83 -0.48 23.00
C LYS A 105 1.93 -1.72 22.99
N LEU A 106 1.20 -1.95 21.91
CA LEU A 106 0.36 -3.13 21.74
C LEU A 106 1.16 -4.37 21.32
N GLY A 107 2.46 -4.25 21.01
CA GLY A 107 3.34 -5.35 20.63
C GLY A 107 3.55 -5.51 19.14
N ALA A 108 3.19 -4.54 18.29
CA ALA A 108 3.50 -4.63 16.87
C ALA A 108 5.01 -4.84 16.64
N ASP A 109 5.35 -5.74 15.73
CA ASP A 109 6.76 -6.13 15.46
C ASP A 109 7.48 -5.08 14.61
N ALA A 110 6.72 -4.33 13.80
CA ALA A 110 7.16 -3.18 13.01
C ALA A 110 5.93 -2.32 12.66
N VAL A 111 6.14 -1.16 12.03
CA VAL A 111 5.04 -0.33 11.50
C VAL A 111 5.32 0.13 10.08
N VAL A 112 4.27 0.23 9.27
CA VAL A 112 4.34 0.92 7.96
C VAL A 112 3.91 2.38 8.14
N ALA A 113 4.83 3.32 7.92
CA ALA A 113 4.55 4.74 7.88
C ALA A 113 4.21 5.17 6.45
N GLU A 114 2.91 5.30 6.14
CA GLU A 114 2.42 5.59 4.79
C GLU A 114 2.07 7.08 4.59
N GLY A 115 2.82 7.73 3.70
CA GLY A 115 2.59 9.13 3.32
C GLY A 115 1.38 9.33 2.42
N MET A 116 0.78 10.52 2.49
CA MET A 116 -0.42 10.90 1.75
C MET A 116 -0.27 10.92 0.22
N GLU A 117 0.94 10.84 -0.30
CA GLU A 117 1.27 10.64 -1.72
C GLU A 117 1.02 9.20 -2.21
N ALA A 118 0.78 8.24 -1.32
CA ALA A 118 0.37 6.88 -1.65
C ALA A 118 -0.98 6.82 -2.37
N GLY A 119 -1.24 5.70 -3.06
CA GLY A 119 -2.53 5.46 -3.73
C GLY A 119 -3.51 4.74 -2.79
N GLY A 120 -4.81 4.92 -2.99
CA GLY A 120 -5.82 4.34 -2.10
C GLY A 120 -6.14 5.24 -0.91
N HIS A 121 -6.52 4.66 0.23
CA HIS A 121 -6.89 5.42 1.42
C HIS A 121 -5.66 6.07 2.05
N ILE A 122 -5.71 7.38 2.31
CA ILE A 122 -4.52 8.14 2.74
C ILE A 122 -4.71 8.89 4.06
N GLY A 123 -3.61 9.08 4.77
CA GLY A 123 -3.51 10.04 5.86
C GLY A 123 -3.34 11.49 5.35
N LYS A 124 -2.87 12.37 6.23
CA LYS A 124 -2.59 13.79 5.90
C LYS A 124 -1.10 14.12 5.82
N LEU A 125 -0.26 13.36 6.52
CA LEU A 125 1.19 13.59 6.57
C LEU A 125 1.85 12.99 5.33
N THR A 126 2.88 13.65 4.80
CA THR A 126 3.67 13.15 3.66
C THR A 126 4.70 12.12 4.12
N THR A 127 5.24 11.30 3.21
CA THR A 127 6.30 10.32 3.53
C THR A 127 7.50 11.02 4.15
N MET A 128 7.91 12.17 3.61
CA MET A 128 9.04 12.96 4.12
C MET A 128 8.88 13.31 5.60
N ALA A 129 7.72 13.82 6.00
CA ALA A 129 7.49 14.26 7.37
C ALA A 129 7.11 13.09 8.30
N LEU A 130 6.30 12.15 7.81
CA LEU A 130 5.77 11.04 8.61
C LEU A 130 6.87 10.04 8.96
N VAL A 131 7.61 9.54 7.96
CA VAL A 131 8.61 8.47 8.17
C VAL A 131 9.66 8.94 9.17
N ARG A 132 10.19 10.16 8.98
CA ARG A 132 11.19 10.74 9.89
C ARG A 132 10.70 10.80 11.34
N GLN A 133 9.53 11.38 11.55
CA GLN A 133 8.99 11.55 12.90
C GLN A 133 8.59 10.22 13.55
N VAL A 134 8.13 9.24 12.77
CA VAL A 134 7.80 7.91 13.29
C VAL A 134 9.07 7.16 13.66
N ALA A 135 10.09 7.14 12.79
CA ALA A 135 11.38 6.50 13.06
C ALA A 135 12.06 7.03 14.33
N ASP A 136 11.93 8.33 14.61
CA ASP A 136 12.45 8.94 15.86
C ASP A 136 11.64 8.59 17.11
N ALA A 137 10.40 8.16 16.94
CA ALA A 137 9.42 8.10 18.01
C ALA A 137 9.15 6.67 18.52
N VAL A 138 9.57 5.64 17.79
CA VAL A 138 9.44 4.23 18.15
C VAL A 138 10.79 3.53 18.10
N SER A 139 10.93 2.41 18.79
CA SER A 139 12.13 1.56 18.80
C SER A 139 12.00 0.37 17.84
N ILE A 140 10.78 -0.04 17.48
CA ILE A 140 10.53 -1.08 16.48
C ILE A 140 10.82 -0.60 15.05
N PRO A 141 11.13 -1.50 14.11
CA PRO A 141 11.42 -1.12 12.73
C PRO A 141 10.29 -0.37 12.04
N VAL A 142 10.69 0.61 11.22
CA VAL A 142 9.78 1.41 10.39
C VAL A 142 9.95 1.07 8.92
N VAL A 143 8.86 0.73 8.25
CA VAL A 143 8.77 0.57 6.80
C VAL A 143 8.18 1.85 6.21
N GLY A 144 8.91 2.54 5.34
CA GLY A 144 8.39 3.74 4.68
C GLY A 144 7.55 3.40 3.45
N ALA A 145 6.38 4.03 3.30
CA ALA A 145 5.48 3.79 2.17
C ALA A 145 4.92 5.09 1.59
N GLY A 146 4.62 5.08 0.29
CA GLY A 146 4.13 6.24 -0.46
C GLY A 146 5.26 7.02 -1.12
N GLY A 147 5.14 7.27 -2.43
CA GLY A 147 6.11 8.07 -3.19
C GLY A 147 7.37 7.32 -3.68
N VAL A 148 7.52 6.03 -3.37
CA VAL A 148 8.68 5.23 -3.80
C VAL A 148 8.38 4.45 -5.07
N ALA A 149 9.19 4.64 -6.11
CA ALA A 149 9.10 3.88 -7.36
C ALA A 149 10.46 3.66 -8.05
N ASP A 150 11.59 4.00 -7.44
CA ASP A 150 12.93 3.74 -7.98
C ASP A 150 13.96 3.71 -6.85
N GLY A 151 15.22 3.41 -7.19
CA GLY A 151 16.30 3.38 -6.23
C GLY A 151 16.55 4.70 -5.50
N ARG A 152 16.27 5.85 -6.12
CA ARG A 152 16.39 7.16 -5.47
C ARG A 152 15.34 7.33 -4.37
N GLY A 153 14.09 6.97 -4.67
CA GLY A 153 13.01 6.98 -3.69
C GLY A 153 13.29 6.04 -2.53
N MET A 154 13.80 4.84 -2.81
CA MET A 154 14.19 3.90 -1.76
C MET A 154 15.33 4.45 -0.89
N ALA A 155 16.42 4.96 -1.50
CA ALA A 155 17.52 5.58 -0.78
C ALA A 155 17.05 6.76 0.09
N ALA A 156 16.20 7.63 -0.45
CA ALA A 156 15.65 8.78 0.29
C ALA A 156 14.88 8.33 1.54
N VAL A 157 14.00 7.33 1.41
CA VAL A 157 13.23 6.81 2.55
C VAL A 157 14.11 6.13 3.59
N LEU A 158 15.17 5.41 3.18
CA LEU A 158 16.16 4.87 4.11
C LEU A 158 16.89 6.00 4.87
N MET A 159 17.22 7.11 4.23
CA MET A 159 17.82 8.28 4.90
C MET A 159 16.88 8.93 5.93
N LEU A 160 15.57 8.72 5.83
CA LEU A 160 14.60 9.20 6.84
C LEU A 160 14.59 8.35 8.11
N GLY A 161 15.27 7.21 8.12
CA GLY A 161 15.33 6.27 9.25
C GLY A 161 14.42 5.05 9.11
N ALA A 162 13.81 4.82 7.94
CA ALA A 162 13.16 3.56 7.66
C ALA A 162 14.19 2.44 7.38
N GLU A 163 13.82 1.20 7.70
CA GLU A 163 14.66 0.01 7.51
C GLU A 163 14.21 -0.85 6.31
N ALA A 164 13.03 -0.54 5.76
CA ALA A 164 12.53 -1.10 4.51
C ALA A 164 11.57 -0.13 3.80
N VAL A 165 11.19 -0.45 2.57
CA VAL A 165 10.19 0.32 1.80
C VAL A 165 9.05 -0.57 1.34
N GLN A 166 7.83 -0.03 1.36
CA GLN A 166 6.65 -0.65 0.75
C GLN A 166 6.26 0.12 -0.52
N VAL A 167 6.08 -0.60 -1.62
CA VAL A 167 5.82 -0.04 -2.95
C VAL A 167 4.50 -0.58 -3.50
N GLY A 168 3.59 0.33 -3.88
CA GLY A 168 2.28 -0.01 -4.45
C GLY A 168 2.21 0.24 -5.96
N THR A 169 2.07 1.50 -6.36
CA THR A 169 1.82 1.92 -7.76
C THR A 169 2.73 1.25 -8.80
N ARG A 170 4.03 1.09 -8.51
CA ARG A 170 4.97 0.47 -9.47
C ARG A 170 4.71 -1.01 -9.69
N PHE A 171 4.34 -1.76 -8.65
CA PHE A 171 4.01 -3.18 -8.80
C PHE A 171 2.65 -3.41 -9.47
N ALA A 172 1.76 -2.42 -9.49
CA ALA A 172 0.48 -2.53 -10.21
C ALA A 172 0.67 -2.74 -11.73
N VAL A 173 1.77 -2.24 -12.30
CA VAL A 173 2.13 -2.41 -13.71
C VAL A 173 3.13 -3.56 -13.96
N ALA A 174 3.41 -4.39 -12.94
CA ALA A 174 4.27 -5.54 -13.14
C ALA A 174 3.67 -6.53 -14.16
N LYS A 175 4.51 -7.30 -14.85
CA LYS A 175 4.05 -8.32 -15.81
C LYS A 175 3.20 -9.39 -15.14
N GLU A 176 3.50 -9.72 -13.89
CA GLU A 176 2.78 -10.69 -13.06
C GLU A 176 1.55 -10.09 -12.36
N SER A 177 1.33 -8.77 -12.48
CA SER A 177 0.10 -8.14 -12.00
C SER A 177 -1.05 -8.48 -12.94
N ASN A 178 -2.14 -9.04 -12.39
CA ASN A 178 -3.38 -9.31 -13.10
C ASN A 178 -4.31 -8.08 -13.21
N ALA A 179 -3.84 -6.89 -12.83
CA ALA A 179 -4.60 -5.67 -13.11
C ALA A 179 -4.84 -5.54 -14.63
N HIS A 180 -6.09 -5.26 -15.01
CA HIS A 180 -6.47 -5.14 -16.41
C HIS A 180 -5.56 -4.14 -17.15
N GLN A 181 -5.24 -4.41 -18.42
CA GLN A 181 -4.30 -3.59 -19.19
C GLN A 181 -4.67 -2.11 -19.20
N ASN A 182 -5.96 -1.76 -19.35
CA ASN A 182 -6.45 -0.38 -19.22
C ASN A 182 -6.02 0.31 -17.91
N PHE A 183 -6.02 -0.41 -16.78
CA PHE A 183 -5.57 0.11 -15.49
C PHE A 183 -4.07 0.39 -15.51
N LYS A 184 -3.26 -0.57 -16.03
CA LYS A 184 -1.81 -0.39 -16.18
C LYS A 184 -1.49 0.80 -17.10
N ASP A 185 -2.14 0.87 -18.25
CA ASP A 185 -2.04 1.95 -19.23
C ASP A 185 -2.32 3.32 -18.62
N LYS A 186 -3.32 3.44 -17.73
CA LYS A 186 -3.60 4.69 -17.02
C LYS A 186 -2.44 5.12 -16.14
N ILE A 187 -1.81 4.20 -15.41
CA ILE A 187 -0.62 4.49 -14.61
C ILE A 187 0.54 4.91 -15.52
N LEU A 188 0.83 4.14 -16.57
CA LEU A 188 1.95 4.39 -17.49
C LEU A 188 1.85 5.74 -18.20
N LYS A 189 0.62 6.19 -18.52
CA LYS A 189 0.33 7.47 -19.19
C LYS A 189 0.18 8.64 -18.22
N ALA A 190 0.09 8.41 -16.91
CA ALA A 190 -0.13 9.46 -15.93
C ALA A 190 1.02 10.48 -15.90
N LYS A 191 0.68 11.74 -15.65
CA LYS A 191 1.61 12.81 -15.28
C LYS A 191 1.65 12.96 -13.76
N ASP A 192 2.64 13.71 -13.29
CA ASP A 192 2.83 14.06 -11.87
C ASP A 192 1.56 14.66 -11.22
N ILE A 193 0.82 15.48 -11.97
CA ILE A 193 -0.40 16.16 -11.50
C ILE A 193 -1.71 15.39 -11.76
N ASP A 194 -1.66 14.14 -12.23
CA ASP A 194 -2.86 13.42 -12.71
C ASP A 194 -3.61 12.66 -11.62
N THR A 195 -3.18 12.71 -10.36
CA THR A 195 -3.95 12.15 -9.24
C THR A 195 -4.76 13.22 -8.51
N VAL A 196 -5.85 12.80 -7.88
CA VAL A 196 -6.71 13.63 -7.01
C VAL A 196 -7.09 12.85 -5.76
N ILE A 197 -7.52 13.59 -4.74
CA ILE A 197 -8.09 13.03 -3.52
C ILE A 197 -9.61 13.24 -3.58
N SER A 198 -10.37 12.18 -3.39
CA SER A 198 -11.83 12.19 -3.33
C SER A 198 -12.30 11.80 -1.92
N ALA A 199 -13.57 12.07 -1.60
CA ALA A 199 -14.24 11.67 -0.35
C ALA A 199 -13.57 12.20 0.94
N SER A 200 -12.88 13.34 0.84
CA SER A 200 -12.22 13.97 1.99
C SER A 200 -13.23 14.55 2.97
N VAL A 201 -14.36 15.08 2.47
CA VAL A 201 -15.38 15.73 3.31
C VAL A 201 -16.21 14.74 4.14
N VAL A 202 -16.18 13.46 3.80
CA VAL A 202 -16.87 12.37 4.52
C VAL A 202 -15.92 11.50 5.36
N GLY A 203 -14.65 11.90 5.51
CA GLY A 203 -13.71 11.24 6.42
C GLY A 203 -12.99 10.00 5.85
N HIS A 204 -13.18 9.68 4.57
CA HIS A 204 -12.58 8.52 3.91
C HIS A 204 -11.78 8.95 2.66
N PRO A 205 -10.70 9.74 2.81
CA PRO A 205 -9.95 10.27 1.67
C PRO A 205 -9.26 9.16 0.88
N VAL A 206 -9.50 9.15 -0.43
CA VAL A 206 -8.91 8.18 -1.38
C VAL A 206 -8.17 8.91 -2.49
N ARG A 207 -6.91 8.52 -2.74
CA ARG A 207 -6.12 8.98 -3.90
C ARG A 207 -6.27 8.03 -5.09
N ALA A 208 -6.65 8.59 -6.24
CA ALA A 208 -6.74 7.89 -7.51
C ALA A 208 -6.34 8.80 -8.69
N ILE A 209 -6.08 8.21 -9.85
CA ILE A 209 -5.89 8.94 -11.11
C ILE A 209 -7.22 9.59 -11.54
N LYS A 210 -7.15 10.82 -12.03
CA LYS A 210 -8.30 11.59 -12.54
C LYS A 210 -9.02 10.83 -13.65
N ASN A 211 -10.33 10.67 -13.49
CA ASN A 211 -11.25 10.14 -14.49
C ASN A 211 -12.69 10.68 -14.28
N LYS A 212 -13.70 10.07 -14.90
CA LYS A 212 -15.09 10.51 -14.77
C LYS A 212 -15.62 10.28 -13.35
N LEU A 213 -15.30 9.14 -12.73
CA LEU A 213 -15.64 8.89 -11.31
C LEU A 213 -15.09 9.98 -10.38
N ALA A 214 -13.84 10.40 -10.56
CA ALA A 214 -13.26 11.48 -9.76
C ALA A 214 -13.99 12.83 -9.96
N THR A 215 -14.53 13.06 -11.16
CA THR A 215 -15.36 14.25 -11.45
C THR A 215 -16.70 14.18 -10.73
N GLU A 216 -17.33 13.00 -10.70
CA GLU A 216 -18.59 12.75 -9.97
C GLU A 216 -18.39 12.91 -8.47
N TYR A 217 -17.30 12.39 -7.91
CA TYR A 217 -16.94 12.63 -6.52
C TYR A 217 -16.78 14.12 -6.22
N ASN A 218 -16.06 14.87 -7.07
CA ASN A 218 -15.87 16.31 -6.84
C ASN A 218 -17.20 17.07 -6.80
N GLN A 219 -18.14 16.70 -7.66
CA GLN A 219 -19.47 17.30 -7.66
C GLN A 219 -20.28 16.87 -6.44
N ALA A 220 -20.26 15.58 -6.11
CA ALA A 220 -20.96 15.03 -4.95
C ALA A 220 -20.47 15.65 -3.63
N GLU A 221 -19.16 15.88 -3.47
CA GLU A 221 -18.61 16.55 -2.29
C GLU A 221 -19.07 18.02 -2.19
N LYS A 222 -19.18 18.75 -3.31
CA LYS A 222 -19.76 20.10 -3.33
C LYS A 222 -21.24 20.09 -2.92
N ASP A 223 -22.00 19.13 -3.44
CA ASP A 223 -23.41 19.00 -3.12
C ASP A 223 -23.65 18.58 -1.66
N PHE A 224 -22.80 17.72 -1.09
CA PHE A 224 -22.79 17.40 0.33
C PHE A 224 -22.53 18.63 1.20
N LEU A 225 -21.51 19.43 0.88
CA LEU A 225 -21.22 20.68 1.59
C LEU A 225 -22.35 21.73 1.46
N ALA A 226 -23.14 21.65 0.39
CA ALA A 226 -24.34 22.46 0.20
C ALA A 226 -25.61 21.87 0.85
N GLY A 227 -25.51 20.75 1.56
CA GLY A 227 -26.64 20.07 2.20
C GLY A 227 -27.61 19.39 1.23
N LYS A 228 -27.18 19.11 -0.01
CA LYS A 228 -27.99 18.49 -1.07
C LYS A 228 -27.79 16.99 -1.21
N LYS A 229 -26.76 16.44 -0.57
CA LYS A 229 -26.38 15.03 -0.64
C LYS A 229 -25.98 14.52 0.73
N THR A 230 -26.24 13.27 1.01
CA THR A 230 -25.85 12.58 2.25
C THR A 230 -24.48 11.94 2.10
N GLN A 231 -23.91 11.50 3.23
CA GLN A 231 -22.66 10.73 3.24
C GLN A 231 -22.82 9.38 2.53
N GLU A 232 -23.94 8.69 2.74
CA GLU A 232 -24.25 7.38 2.13
C GLU A 232 -24.23 7.46 0.60
N GLU A 233 -24.87 8.47 0.00
CA GLU A 233 -24.86 8.64 -1.45
C GLU A 233 -23.48 9.06 -2.03
N ILE A 234 -22.51 9.45 -1.19
CA ILE A 234 -21.11 9.61 -1.60
C ILE A 234 -20.38 8.26 -1.53
N GLU A 235 -20.65 7.47 -0.50
CA GLU A 235 -20.07 6.13 -0.32
C GLU A 235 -20.52 5.16 -1.42
N GLU A 236 -21.78 5.24 -1.84
CA GLU A 236 -22.34 4.43 -2.94
C GLU A 236 -21.60 4.62 -4.27
N LEU A 237 -21.05 5.81 -4.55
CA LEU A 237 -20.23 6.05 -5.76
C LEU A 237 -18.97 5.16 -5.80
N GLY A 238 -18.48 4.76 -4.62
CA GLY A 238 -17.26 3.96 -4.48
C GLY A 238 -17.52 2.45 -4.46
N ALA A 239 -18.77 2.03 -4.33
CA ALA A 239 -19.14 0.63 -4.17
C ALA A 239 -18.70 -0.18 -5.41
N GLY A 240 -17.76 -1.12 -5.22
CA GLY A 240 -17.23 -1.95 -6.29
C GLY A 240 -16.32 -1.23 -7.31
N ALA A 241 -16.14 0.10 -7.20
CA ALA A 241 -15.44 0.89 -8.21
C ALA A 241 -13.98 0.44 -8.44
N LEU A 242 -13.26 0.05 -7.38
CA LEU A 242 -11.89 -0.48 -7.52
C LEU A 242 -11.88 -1.80 -8.30
N ARG A 243 -12.83 -2.71 -8.01
CA ARG A 243 -12.93 -4.01 -8.70
C ARG A 243 -13.24 -3.82 -10.18
N ASN A 244 -14.13 -2.88 -10.51
CA ASN A 244 -14.46 -2.56 -11.92
C ASN A 244 -13.24 -2.05 -12.68
N ALA A 245 -12.40 -1.22 -12.06
CA ALA A 245 -11.18 -0.73 -12.69
C ALA A 245 -10.11 -1.83 -12.83
N VAL A 246 -9.88 -2.61 -11.76
CA VAL A 246 -8.79 -3.60 -11.70
C VAL A 246 -9.11 -4.86 -12.51
N VAL A 247 -10.35 -5.35 -12.48
CA VAL A 247 -10.74 -6.63 -13.11
C VAL A 247 -11.33 -6.40 -14.50
N ASP A 248 -12.30 -5.49 -14.62
CA ASP A 248 -13.01 -5.28 -15.90
C ASP A 248 -12.36 -4.19 -16.77
N GLY A 249 -11.37 -3.47 -16.25
CA GLY A 249 -10.69 -2.42 -16.99
C GLY A 249 -11.52 -1.16 -17.22
N ASP A 250 -12.60 -0.95 -16.45
CA ASP A 250 -13.35 0.30 -16.46
C ASP A 250 -12.55 1.39 -15.75
N VAL A 251 -11.77 2.11 -16.54
CA VAL A 251 -10.96 3.23 -16.07
C VAL A 251 -11.64 4.59 -16.24
N GLU A 252 -12.88 4.61 -16.74
CA GLU A 252 -13.67 5.83 -16.83
C GLU A 252 -14.46 6.06 -15.55
N TYR A 253 -15.20 5.05 -15.08
CA TYR A 253 -16.06 5.09 -13.90
C TYR A 253 -15.60 4.18 -12.76
N GLY A 254 -14.59 3.33 -12.97
CA GLY A 254 -13.92 2.63 -11.87
C GLY A 254 -12.89 3.50 -11.14
N SER A 255 -12.48 3.06 -9.94
CA SER A 255 -11.49 3.75 -9.11
C SER A 255 -10.08 3.29 -9.46
N VAL A 256 -9.35 4.13 -10.20
CA VAL A 256 -7.95 3.88 -10.59
C VAL A 256 -7.00 4.34 -9.48
N MET A 257 -7.05 3.65 -8.34
CA MET A 257 -6.22 3.99 -7.17
C MET A 257 -4.73 3.87 -7.51
N ALA A 258 -4.01 5.00 -7.42
CA ALA A 258 -2.57 5.07 -7.64
C ALA A 258 -1.99 6.30 -6.94
N GLY A 259 -0.75 6.16 -6.47
CA GLY A 259 -0.01 7.25 -5.81
C GLY A 259 0.49 8.32 -6.79
N GLN A 260 0.90 9.47 -6.26
CA GLN A 260 1.43 10.59 -7.06
C GLN A 260 2.67 10.20 -7.88
N ILE A 261 3.40 9.17 -7.42
CA ILE A 261 4.58 8.64 -8.12
C ILE A 261 4.24 7.94 -9.46
N ALA A 262 2.96 7.77 -9.81
CA ALA A 262 2.54 7.24 -11.12
C ALA A 262 3.21 7.97 -12.29
N GLY A 263 3.44 9.28 -12.17
CA GLY A 263 4.15 10.07 -13.17
C GLY A 263 5.62 9.67 -13.41
N LEU A 264 6.22 8.83 -12.57
CA LEU A 264 7.57 8.28 -12.77
C LEU A 264 7.54 6.85 -13.34
N VAL A 265 6.40 6.16 -13.28
CA VAL A 265 6.24 4.77 -13.72
C VAL A 265 5.96 4.75 -15.22
N ARG A 266 6.94 4.31 -16.02
CA ARG A 266 6.91 4.45 -17.50
C ARG A 266 7.04 3.13 -18.29
N LYS A 267 7.23 2.01 -17.61
CA LYS A 267 7.43 0.69 -18.24
C LYS A 267 6.77 -0.41 -17.42
N GLU A 268 6.35 -1.46 -18.12
CA GLU A 268 5.99 -2.74 -17.51
C GLU A 268 7.24 -3.61 -17.40
N GLU A 269 7.44 -4.17 -16.23
CA GLU A 269 8.62 -4.95 -15.86
C GLU A 269 8.16 -6.16 -15.04
N THR A 270 8.98 -7.21 -14.98
CA THR A 270 8.77 -8.30 -14.01
C THR A 270 8.94 -7.79 -12.58
N CYS A 271 8.35 -8.50 -11.62
CA CYS A 271 8.56 -8.22 -10.21
C CYS A 271 10.04 -8.28 -9.81
N ALA A 272 10.81 -9.19 -10.43
CA ALA A 272 12.25 -9.32 -10.23
C ALA A 272 13.02 -8.09 -10.73
N GLU A 273 12.74 -7.61 -11.94
CA GLU A 273 13.35 -6.40 -12.52
C GLU A 273 13.03 -5.16 -11.66
N ILE A 274 11.77 -5.03 -11.19
CA ILE A 274 11.37 -3.92 -10.30
C ILE A 274 12.16 -3.96 -8.98
N LEU A 275 12.26 -5.12 -8.33
CA LEU A 275 13.00 -5.27 -7.08
C LEU A 275 14.49 -5.00 -7.27
N GLU A 276 15.08 -5.52 -8.34
CA GLU A 276 16.50 -5.28 -8.66
C GLU A 276 16.76 -3.78 -8.85
N ASP A 277 15.94 -3.08 -9.62
CA ASP A 277 16.09 -1.63 -9.84
C ASP A 277 15.94 -0.82 -8.55
N LEU A 278 14.95 -1.16 -7.70
CA LEU A 278 14.79 -0.51 -6.39
C LEU A 278 16.05 -0.71 -5.53
N TYR A 279 16.50 -1.96 -5.37
CA TYR A 279 17.54 -2.31 -4.42
C TYR A 279 18.95 -1.89 -4.91
N THR A 280 19.30 -2.27 -6.13
CA THR A 280 20.61 -1.92 -6.72
C THR A 280 20.70 -0.43 -7.04
N GLY A 281 19.59 0.18 -7.47
CA GLY A 281 19.51 1.62 -7.68
C GLY A 281 19.72 2.40 -6.38
N ALA A 282 19.13 1.96 -5.26
CA ALA A 282 19.37 2.57 -3.96
C ALA A 282 20.83 2.44 -3.54
N ALA A 283 21.41 1.24 -3.65
CA ALA A 283 22.82 1.00 -3.33
C ALA A 283 23.76 1.89 -4.15
N LYS A 284 23.46 2.08 -5.44
CA LYS A 284 24.23 2.97 -6.34
C LYS A 284 24.13 4.42 -5.87
N VAL A 285 22.92 4.94 -5.67
CA VAL A 285 22.69 6.34 -5.24
C VAL A 285 23.39 6.64 -3.91
N ILE A 286 23.30 5.71 -2.95
CA ILE A 286 23.95 5.88 -1.63
C ILE A 286 25.47 5.93 -1.78
N LYS A 287 26.07 5.06 -2.60
CA LYS A 287 27.54 5.08 -2.84
C LYS A 287 27.99 6.37 -3.52
N GLU A 288 27.22 6.86 -4.49
CA GLU A 288 27.51 8.11 -5.20
C GLU A 288 27.44 9.32 -4.25
N GLU A 289 26.41 9.40 -3.41
CA GLU A 289 26.30 10.47 -2.42
C GLU A 289 27.35 10.33 -1.32
N ALA A 290 27.64 9.13 -0.81
CA ALA A 290 28.72 8.94 0.17
C ALA A 290 30.07 9.45 -0.36
N ALA A 291 30.38 9.19 -1.64
CA ALA A 291 31.59 9.72 -2.27
C ALA A 291 31.55 11.26 -2.40
N ARG A 292 30.39 11.85 -2.74
CA ARG A 292 30.23 13.31 -2.84
C ARG A 292 30.45 14.01 -1.50
N TRP A 293 30.00 13.40 -0.41
CA TRP A 293 30.05 13.98 0.95
C TRP A 293 31.25 13.50 1.78
N ALA A 294 32.19 12.75 1.20
CA ALA A 294 33.29 12.12 1.94
C ALA A 294 34.23 13.11 2.64
N ASP A 295 34.45 14.30 2.04
CA ASP A 295 35.39 15.30 2.53
C ASP A 295 34.72 16.44 3.33
N VAL A 296 33.46 16.26 3.73
CA VAL A 296 32.72 17.28 4.49
C VAL A 296 33.29 17.37 5.90
N ASN A 297 34.05 18.43 6.14
CA ASN A 297 34.48 18.87 7.46
C ASN A 297 33.61 20.06 7.86
N VAL A 298 32.85 19.93 8.96
CA VAL A 298 32.03 21.00 9.56
C VAL A 298 32.75 21.56 10.79
#